data_AF-A0A2L2YPE0-F1
#
_entry.id   AF-A0A2L2YPE0-F1
#
_cell.length_a   1.000
_cell.length_b   1.000
_cell.length_c   1.000
_cell.angle_alpha   90.00
_cell.angle_beta   90.00
_cell.angle_gamma   90.00
#
_symmetry.space_group_name_H-M   'P 1'
#
loop_
_entity.id
_entity.type
_entity.pdbx_description
1 polymer ?
#
loop_
_entity_poly.entity_id
_entity_poly.type
_entity_poly.pdbx_seq_one_letter_code
_entity_poly.pdbx_strand_id
1 'polypeptide(L)' 'YFGFVKCKVLPPRKLFHPVLPYRSNGKLLFPLCQACCDGAQQSSCNHNDDERAFVGTWVTEEVKKAV' A
#
# COMPACT_ATOMS: atom_id res chain seq x y z
N TYR A 1 19.75 6.17 5.03
CA TYR A 1 20.02 4.83 4.50
C TYR A 1 19.26 4.72 3.19
N PHE A 2 19.96 4.62 2.05
CA PHE A 2 19.36 4.45 0.72
C PHE A 2 19.47 2.97 0.36
N GLY A 3 18.35 2.31 0.11
CA GLY A 3 18.33 0.88 -0.20
C GLY A 3 16.93 0.30 -0.14
N PHE A 4 16.84 -0.99 0.10
CA PHE A 4 15.58 -1.71 0.27
C PHE A 4 15.27 -1.90 1.75
N VAL A 5 14.02 -1.67 2.14
CA VAL A 5 13.53 -1.93 3.49
C VAL A 5 12.33 -2.85 3.41
N LYS A 6 12.36 -3.94 4.19
CA LYS A 6 11.19 -4.78 4.42
C LYS A 6 10.46 -4.24 5.64
N CYS A 7 9.25 -3.73 5.47
CA CYS A 7 8.47 -3.14 6.55
C CYS A 7 6.96 -3.39 6.36
N LYS A 8 6.21 -3.11 7.43
CA LYS A 8 4.75 -2.99 7.37
C LYS A 8 4.42 -1.50 7.26
N VAL A 9 3.77 -1.08 6.19
CA VAL A 9 3.39 0.32 5.96
C VAL A 9 1.89 0.43 6.00
N LEU A 10 1.39 1.35 6.84
CA LEU A 10 -0.01 1.74 6.87
C LEU A 10 -0.16 3.03 6.05
N PRO A 11 -0.64 2.97 4.80
CA PRO A 11 -0.82 4.17 4.00
C PRO A 11 -1.95 5.06 4.57
N PRO A 12 -1.83 6.39 4.47
CA PRO A 12 -2.88 7.31 4.89
C PRO A 12 -4.11 7.20 3.99
N ARG A 13 -5.30 7.45 4.55
CA ARG A 13 -6.59 7.28 3.84
C ARG A 13 -6.80 8.23 2.66
N LYS A 14 -6.06 9.34 2.57
CA LYS A 14 -6.24 10.40 1.57
C LYS A 14 -4.93 10.76 0.86
N LEU A 15 -4.15 9.76 0.45
CA LEU A 15 -2.96 10.02 -0.35
C LEU A 15 -3.36 10.28 -1.81
N PHE A 16 -2.98 11.44 -2.34
CA PHE A 16 -3.36 11.87 -3.69
C PHE A 16 -2.67 11.07 -4.80
N HIS A 17 -1.43 10.65 -4.54
CA HIS A 17 -0.66 9.77 -5.42
C HIS A 17 -0.19 8.56 -4.61
N PRO A 18 -0.86 7.39 -4.72
CA PRO A 18 -0.35 6.17 -4.11
C PRO A 18 0.98 5.79 -4.76
N VAL A 19 2.01 5.67 -3.93
CA VAL A 19 3.39 5.41 -4.39
C VAL A 19 3.84 3.97 -4.18
N LEU A 20 3.14 3.19 -3.33
CA LEU A 20 3.53 1.82 -3.03
C LEU A 20 3.02 0.86 -4.10
N PRO A 21 3.91 0.25 -4.91
CA PRO A 21 3.51 -0.80 -5.82
C PRO A 21 3.09 -2.04 -5.02
N TYR A 22 1.93 -2.58 -5.35
CA TYR A 22 1.42 -3.84 -4.84
C TYR A 22 0.91 -4.69 -6.00
N ARG A 23 1.31 -5.97 -6.05
CA ARG A 23 0.85 -6.90 -7.07
C ARG A 23 -0.32 -7.70 -6.53
N SER A 24 -1.49 -7.55 -7.16
CA SER A 24 -2.68 -8.36 -6.88
C SER A 24 -3.27 -8.86 -8.19
N ASN A 25 -3.74 -10.11 -8.21
CA ASN A 25 -4.35 -10.74 -9.38
C ASN A 25 -3.52 -10.62 -10.68
N GLY A 26 -2.19 -10.72 -10.58
CA GLY A 26 -1.28 -10.61 -11.72
C GLY A 26 -1.11 -9.19 -12.28
N LYS A 27 -1.73 -8.17 -11.66
CA LYS A 27 -1.62 -6.76 -12.04
C LYS A 27 -0.81 -5.99 -11.01
N LEU A 28 0.03 -5.07 -11.51
CA LEU A 28 0.70 -4.09 -10.66
C LEU A 28 -0.27 -2.93 -10.41
N LEU A 29 -0.57 -2.69 -9.15
CA LEU A 29 -1.51 -1.68 -8.70
C LEU A 29 -0.84 -0.78 -7.66
N PHE A 30 -1.40 0.40 -7.45
CA PHE A 30 -0.98 1.34 -6.41
C PHE A 30 -2.16 1.60 -5.46
N PRO A 31 -2.56 0.60 -4.65
CA PRO A 31 -3.68 0.73 -3.73
C PRO A 31 -3.30 1.43 -2.41
N LEU A 32 -4.32 2.00 -1.74
CA LEU A 32 -4.22 2.54 -0.37
C LEU A 32 -4.72 1.57 0.71
N CYS A 33 -5.10 0.35 0.31
CA CYS A 33 -5.57 -0.70 1.19
C CYS A 33 -5.34 -2.06 0.53
N GLN A 34 -4.66 -2.97 1.22
CA GLN A 34 -4.38 -4.31 0.71
C GLN A 34 -5.67 -5.08 0.47
N ALA A 35 -6.54 -5.18 1.48
CA ALA A 35 -7.81 -5.90 1.39
C ALA A 35 -8.74 -5.36 0.29
N CYS A 36 -8.79 -4.04 0.07
CA CYS A 36 -9.56 -3.46 -1.03
C CYS A 36 -9.02 -3.88 -2.40
N CYS A 37 -7.70 -3.92 -2.54
CA CYS A 37 -7.04 -4.32 -3.78
C CYS A 37 -7.33 -5.79 -4.10
N ASP A 38 -7.19 -6.65 -3.11
CA ASP A 38 -7.41 -8.10 -3.26
C ASP A 38 -8.88 -8.43 -3.50
N GLY A 39 -9.80 -7.73 -2.83
CA GLY A 39 -11.25 -7.87 -3.03
C GLY A 39 -11.84 -7.08 -4.20
N ALA A 40 -11.01 -6.39 -5.00
CA ALA A 40 -11.44 -5.49 -6.08
C ALA A 40 -12.56 -4.50 -5.65
N GLN A 41 -12.48 -4.01 -4.41
CA GLN A 41 -13.49 -3.16 -3.79
C GLN A 41 -13.48 -1.77 -4.43
N GLN A 42 -14.62 -1.34 -4.98
CA GLN A 42 -14.79 -0.03 -5.62
C GLN A 42 -15.49 1.01 -4.73
N SER A 43 -16.03 0.57 -3.59
CA SER A 43 -16.72 1.44 -2.62
C SER A 43 -15.76 2.01 -1.56
N SER A 44 -16.27 2.89 -0.70
CA SER A 44 -15.48 3.48 0.39
C SER A 44 -14.89 2.42 1.31
N CYS A 45 -13.58 2.48 1.54
CA CYS A 45 -12.86 1.51 2.36
C CYS A 45 -13.25 1.60 3.85
N ASN A 46 -13.82 0.53 4.39
CA ASN A 46 -14.18 0.37 5.82
C ASN A 46 -13.25 -0.59 6.57
N HIS A 47 -12.14 -1.01 5.96
CA HIS A 47 -11.19 -1.95 6.57
C HIS A 47 -10.42 -1.31 7.73
N ASN A 48 -9.99 -2.16 8.65
CA ASN A 48 -9.14 -1.79 9.78
C ASN A 48 -7.70 -1.55 9.33
N ASP A 49 -6.92 -0.87 10.16
CA ASP A 49 -5.54 -0.51 9.80
C ASP A 49 -4.66 -1.73 9.55
N ASP A 50 -4.91 -2.84 10.25
CA ASP A 50 -4.14 -4.07 10.03
C ASP A 50 -4.42 -4.73 8.67
N GLU A 51 -5.67 -4.68 8.20
CA GLU A 51 -6.10 -5.21 6.90
C GLU A 51 -5.70 -4.30 5.73
N ARG A 52 -5.52 -3.01 6.02
CA ARG A 52 -5.10 -1.99 5.05
C ARG A 52 -3.60 -1.98 4.84
N ALA A 53 -2.83 -2.31 5.87
CA ALA A 53 -1.39 -2.24 5.86
C ALA A 53 -0.79 -3.20 4.84
N PHE A 54 0.28 -2.75 4.19
CA PHE A 54 1.04 -3.56 3.26
C PHE A 54 2.29 -4.09 3.94
N VAL A 55 2.61 -5.36 3.71
CA VAL A 55 3.90 -5.94 4.10
C VAL A 55 4.69 -6.25 2.85
N GLY A 56 5.84 -5.62 2.70
CA GLY A 56 6.62 -5.73 1.47
C GLY A 56 8.01 -5.15 1.64
N THR A 57 8.77 -5.26 0.55
CA THR A 57 10.11 -4.69 0.44
C THR A 57 10.06 -3.57 -0.59
N TRP A 58 10.33 -2.34 -0.16
CA TRP A 58 10.31 -1.16 -1.02
C TRP A 58 11.61 -0.39 -0.90
N VAL A 59 11.85 0.52 -1.84
CA VAL A 59 12.93 1.48 -1.71
C VAL A 59 12.58 2.45 -0.59
N THR A 60 13.56 2.82 0.23
CA THR A 60 13.37 3.74 1.37
C THR A 60 12.68 5.05 0.99
N GLU A 61 12.89 5.55 -0.23
CA GLU A 61 12.24 6.76 -0.75
C GLU A 61 10.75 6.57 -1.07
N GLU A 62 10.34 5.38 -1.52
CA GLU A 62 8.93 5.05 -1.73
C GLU A 62 8.20 5.00 -0.39
N VAL A 63 8.82 4.37 0.62
CA VAL A 63 8.27 4.32 1.98
C VAL A 63 8.11 5.72 2.55
N LYS A 64 9.12 6.59 2.47
CA LYS A 64 9.04 7.97 2.97
C LYS A 64 7.91 8.80 2.36
N LYS A 65 7.54 8.55 1.10
CA LYS A 65 6.42 9.23 0.45
C LYS A 65 5.06 8.63 0.78
N ALA A 66 5.04 7.40 1.30
CA ALA A 66 3.84 6.63 1.56
C ALA A 66 3.31 6.74 3.00
N VAL A 67 4.12 7.25 3.93
CA VAL A 67 3.74 7.47 5.35
C VAL A 67 3.31 8.92 5.57
#